data_AF-A0A1F3AGB7-F1
#
_entry.id   AF-A0A1F3AGB7-F1
#
_cell.length_a   1.000
_cell.length_b   1.000
_cell.length_c   1.000
_cell.angle_alpha   90.00
_cell.angle_beta   90.00
_cell.angle_gamma   90.00
#
_symmetry.space_group_name_H-M   'P 1'
#
loop_
_entity.id
_entity.type
_entity.pdbx_description
1 polymer ?
#
loop_
_entity_poly.entity_id
_entity_poly.type
_entity_poly.pdbx_seq_one_letter_code
_entity_poly.pdbx_strand_id
1 'polypeptide(L)'
;MPSTYTGLGFNKQASGENENTWGDVLNDEAIALIDEAIRGRTAFALSGLKTLTSTNGVANEARDAILHITSGTGGTVTIPDLSKLYVVINEASGAVIISAGGATTVTVAADETAQVVADGLTAVRKVVFSDFAGAEITSIANPTTAQSAATKAYVDAQAFAAVDLPGQSGQAGKYLKTDGTNAGWDQLTVSEVSDYSSDQSSRANTLTAAYVAADTVALNTAIAFARRL
;
A
#
# COMPACT_ATOMS: atom_id res chain seq x y z
N MET A 1 1.75 6.88 -58.96
CA MET A 1 2.97 6.92 -58.13
C MET A 1 2.95 5.63 -57.30
N PRO A 2 3.98 5.27 -56.51
CA PRO A 2 3.83 4.15 -55.60
C PRO A 2 2.83 4.51 -54.49
N SER A 3 1.93 3.58 -54.17
CA SER A 3 0.95 3.70 -53.09
C SER A 3 1.59 4.20 -51.78
N THR A 4 0.91 5.11 -51.10
CA THR A 4 1.35 5.62 -49.78
C THR A 4 0.44 5.06 -48.68
N TYR A 5 0.95 4.95 -47.46
CA TYR A 5 0.23 4.23 -46.40
C TYR A 5 0.01 5.08 -45.13
N THR A 6 -0.99 4.70 -44.33
CA THR A 6 -1.17 5.19 -42.96
C THR A 6 -0.15 4.56 -42.00
N GLY A 7 -0.10 5.03 -40.76
CA GLY A 7 0.77 4.43 -39.73
C GLY A 7 0.46 2.96 -39.44
N LEU A 8 -0.76 2.48 -39.70
CA LEU A 8 -1.15 1.07 -39.57
C LEU A 8 -1.09 0.30 -40.91
N GLY A 9 -0.53 0.91 -41.94
CA GLY A 9 -0.30 0.27 -43.23
C GLY A 9 -1.54 0.18 -44.14
N PHE A 10 -2.55 1.02 -43.93
CA PHE A 10 -3.70 1.12 -44.85
C PHE A 10 -3.34 1.95 -46.07
N ASN A 11 -3.79 1.54 -47.25
CA ASN A 11 -3.49 2.30 -48.45
C ASN A 11 -4.20 3.67 -48.45
N LYS A 12 -3.48 4.72 -48.86
CA LYS A 12 -4.01 6.07 -49.05
C LYS A 12 -4.22 6.31 -50.55
N GLN A 13 -5.45 6.66 -50.90
CA GLN A 13 -5.79 6.99 -52.27
C GLN A 13 -5.33 8.41 -52.60
N ALA A 14 -4.54 8.55 -53.67
CA ALA A 14 -4.17 9.83 -54.25
C ALA A 14 -4.92 10.06 -55.57
N SER A 15 -5.05 11.33 -55.97
CA SER A 15 -5.67 11.68 -57.25
C SER A 15 -4.91 11.05 -58.41
N GLY A 16 -5.63 10.29 -59.27
CA GLY A 16 -5.06 9.67 -60.46
C GLY A 16 -4.35 8.33 -60.25
N GLU A 17 -4.50 7.69 -59.09
CA GLU A 17 -3.97 6.34 -58.83
C GLU A 17 -5.06 5.26 -58.87
N ASN A 18 -4.65 4.00 -59.01
CA ASN A 18 -5.54 2.82 -58.97
C ASN A 18 -6.70 2.93 -59.97
N GLU A 19 -6.39 3.41 -61.18
CA GLU A 19 -7.37 3.56 -62.26
C GLU A 19 -8.01 2.20 -62.58
N ASN A 20 -9.34 2.16 -62.58
CA ASN A 20 -10.15 0.94 -62.72
C ASN A 20 -9.97 -0.14 -61.63
N THR A 21 -9.16 0.10 -60.60
CA THR A 21 -8.95 -0.85 -59.47
C THR A 21 -9.28 -0.24 -58.12
N TRP A 22 -9.74 1.01 -58.08
CA TRP A 22 -10.02 1.75 -56.85
C TRP A 22 -10.98 1.02 -55.90
N GLY A 23 -11.99 0.35 -56.45
CA GLY A 23 -12.96 -0.42 -55.67
C GLY A 23 -12.29 -1.56 -54.91
N ASP A 24 -11.47 -2.35 -55.59
CA ASP A 24 -10.75 -3.48 -55.00
C ASP A 24 -9.75 -2.98 -53.95
N VAL A 25 -8.97 -1.96 -54.30
CA VAL A 25 -7.95 -1.39 -53.40
C VAL A 25 -8.59 -0.76 -52.16
N LEU A 26 -9.73 -0.07 -52.28
CA LEU A 26 -10.44 0.46 -51.12
C LEU A 26 -10.93 -0.69 -50.21
N ASN A 27 -11.58 -1.69 -50.80
CA ASN A 27 -12.18 -2.78 -50.03
C ASN A 27 -11.12 -3.62 -49.32
N ASP A 28 -10.06 -4.02 -50.04
CA ASP A 28 -9.09 -5.00 -49.56
C ASP A 28 -7.93 -4.34 -48.79
N GLU A 29 -7.40 -3.20 -49.26
CA GLU A 29 -6.20 -2.58 -48.68
C GLU A 29 -6.49 -1.45 -47.69
N ALA A 30 -7.76 -1.09 -47.49
CA ALA A 30 -8.18 -0.13 -46.48
C ALA A 30 -9.29 -0.66 -45.58
N ILE A 31 -10.47 -0.99 -46.11
CA ILE A 31 -11.64 -1.33 -45.28
C ILE A 31 -11.44 -2.66 -44.56
N ALA A 32 -11.03 -3.72 -45.26
CA ALA A 32 -10.76 -5.02 -44.66
C ALA A 32 -9.63 -4.94 -43.61
N LEU A 33 -8.58 -4.17 -43.90
CA LEU A 33 -7.46 -4.01 -42.97
C LEU A 33 -7.84 -3.16 -41.73
N ILE A 34 -8.76 -2.20 -41.86
CA ILE A 34 -9.29 -1.47 -40.70
C ILE A 34 -10.09 -2.41 -39.80
N ASP A 35 -10.91 -3.28 -40.39
CA ASP A 35 -11.65 -4.28 -39.64
C ASP A 35 -10.69 -5.25 -38.92
N GLU A 36 -9.66 -5.74 -39.61
CA GLU A 36 -8.53 -6.49 -39.02
C GLU A 36 -7.90 -5.72 -37.84
N ALA A 37 -7.64 -4.42 -37.99
CA ALA A 37 -7.05 -3.61 -36.94
C ALA A 37 -7.92 -3.41 -35.69
N ILE A 38 -9.24 -3.53 -35.82
CA ILE A 38 -10.20 -3.32 -34.73
C ILE A 38 -10.55 -4.63 -34.02
N ARG A 39 -10.82 -5.71 -34.78
CA ARG A 39 -11.29 -7.00 -34.23
C ARG A 39 -10.33 -8.17 -34.40
N GLY A 40 -9.30 -8.01 -35.22
CA GLY A 40 -8.40 -9.10 -35.62
C GLY A 40 -7.69 -9.74 -34.42
N ARG A 41 -7.36 -11.03 -34.58
CA ARG A 41 -6.73 -11.86 -33.56
C ARG A 41 -5.66 -12.75 -34.18
N THR A 42 -4.41 -12.44 -33.88
CA THR A 42 -3.27 -13.30 -34.26
C THR A 42 -3.09 -14.36 -33.20
N ALA A 43 -3.25 -15.63 -33.56
CA ALA A 43 -3.10 -16.76 -32.64
C ALA A 43 -1.88 -17.63 -32.98
N PHE A 44 -0.99 -17.90 -32.03
CA PHE A 44 0.21 -18.72 -32.23
C PHE A 44 0.74 -19.31 -30.92
N ALA A 45 1.49 -20.41 -31.00
CA ALA A 45 2.29 -20.92 -29.89
C ALA A 45 3.63 -20.15 -29.80
N LEU A 46 4.14 -19.92 -28.59
CA LEU A 46 5.40 -19.21 -28.38
C LEU A 46 6.36 -19.99 -27.45
N SER A 47 7.53 -20.34 -28.00
CA SER A 47 8.68 -20.86 -27.27
C SER A 47 9.95 -20.22 -27.82
N GLY A 48 10.37 -19.10 -27.25
CA GLY A 48 11.56 -18.35 -27.70
C GLY A 48 11.22 -16.96 -28.25
N LEU A 49 11.56 -16.69 -29.52
CA LEU A 49 11.40 -15.36 -30.11
C LEU A 49 10.44 -15.42 -31.30
N LYS A 50 9.57 -14.41 -31.44
CA LYS A 50 8.75 -14.20 -32.64
C LYS A 50 8.69 -12.71 -32.97
N THR A 51 9.06 -12.35 -34.19
CA THR A 51 8.78 -11.02 -34.74
C THR A 51 7.49 -11.10 -35.55
N LEU A 52 6.54 -10.23 -35.26
CA LEU A 52 5.28 -10.18 -35.99
C LEU A 52 5.49 -9.61 -37.39
N THR A 53 4.75 -10.13 -38.37
CA THR A 53 4.71 -9.53 -39.71
C THR A 53 4.03 -8.16 -39.70
N SER A 54 4.52 -7.22 -40.53
CA SER A 54 4.04 -5.83 -40.52
C SER A 54 4.01 -5.20 -41.93
N THR A 55 3.69 -5.99 -42.95
CA THR A 55 3.68 -5.53 -44.34
C THR A 55 2.48 -4.61 -44.61
N ASN A 56 2.72 -3.50 -45.29
CA ASN A 56 1.69 -2.53 -45.69
C ASN A 56 0.79 -3.07 -46.81
N GLY A 57 -0.45 -2.63 -46.86
CA GLY A 57 -1.41 -2.96 -47.93
C GLY A 57 -1.92 -4.41 -47.93
N VAL A 58 -1.42 -5.26 -47.04
CA VAL A 58 -1.83 -6.66 -46.91
C VAL A 58 -2.03 -7.03 -45.45
N ALA A 59 -2.86 -8.04 -45.18
CA ALA A 59 -3.09 -8.60 -43.84
C ALA A 59 -1.76 -8.98 -43.16
N ASN A 60 -1.64 -8.69 -41.87
CA ASN A 60 -0.43 -9.03 -41.12
C ASN A 60 -0.67 -9.23 -39.62
N GLU A 61 0.26 -9.93 -38.98
CA GLU A 61 0.12 -10.36 -37.59
C GLU A 61 0.14 -9.18 -36.59
N ALA A 62 0.91 -8.13 -36.89
CA ALA A 62 1.05 -6.97 -36.02
C ALA A 62 -0.16 -6.04 -36.09
N ARG A 63 -1.00 -6.14 -37.12
CA ARG A 63 -2.16 -5.26 -37.29
C ARG A 63 -3.37 -5.72 -36.50
N ASP A 64 -3.49 -7.00 -36.20
CA ASP A 64 -4.55 -7.52 -35.33
C ASP A 64 -4.56 -6.82 -33.96
N ALA A 65 -5.76 -6.50 -33.45
CA ALA A 65 -5.94 -5.86 -32.14
C ALA A 65 -5.54 -6.78 -30.98
N ILE A 66 -5.69 -8.09 -31.18
CA ILE A 66 -5.48 -9.12 -30.16
C ILE A 66 -4.29 -9.98 -30.54
N LEU A 67 -3.31 -10.08 -29.63
CA LEU A 67 -2.25 -11.07 -29.70
C LEU A 67 -2.58 -12.21 -28.74
N HIS A 68 -2.80 -13.40 -29.30
CA HIS A 68 -3.19 -14.58 -28.55
C HIS A 68 -2.09 -15.64 -28.60
N ILE A 69 -1.34 -15.74 -27.51
CA ILE A 69 -0.33 -16.78 -27.35
C ILE A 69 -1.05 -18.00 -26.80
N THR A 70 -1.30 -19.00 -27.65
CA THR A 70 -2.21 -20.12 -27.37
C THR A 70 -1.58 -21.24 -26.53
N SER A 71 -0.25 -21.32 -26.52
CA SER A 71 0.53 -22.38 -25.84
C SER A 71 2.04 -22.09 -25.97
N GLY A 72 2.88 -22.96 -25.39
CA GLY A 72 4.34 -22.90 -25.48
C GLY A 72 4.98 -22.54 -24.14
N THR A 73 6.29 -22.29 -24.14
CA THR A 73 7.05 -22.01 -22.90
C THR A 73 7.24 -20.52 -22.62
N GLY A 74 6.62 -19.65 -23.41
CA GLY A 74 6.78 -18.19 -23.34
C GLY A 74 7.99 -17.69 -24.14
N GLY A 75 8.33 -16.43 -23.95
CA GLY A 75 9.42 -15.76 -24.65
C GLY A 75 9.04 -14.38 -25.18
N THR A 76 9.81 -13.85 -26.14
CA THR A 76 9.66 -12.47 -26.61
C THR A 76 8.89 -12.39 -27.92
N VAL A 77 7.85 -11.56 -27.93
CA VAL A 77 7.16 -11.11 -29.14
C VAL A 77 7.62 -9.71 -29.49
N THR A 78 8.23 -9.56 -30.66
CA THR A 78 8.63 -8.26 -31.21
C THR A 78 7.51 -7.71 -32.08
N ILE A 79 6.90 -6.62 -31.64
CA ILE A 79 5.94 -5.82 -32.39
C ILE A 79 6.66 -4.67 -33.12
N PRO A 80 6.07 -4.11 -34.19
CA PRO A 80 6.61 -2.91 -34.83
C PRO A 80 6.60 -1.71 -33.90
N ASP A 81 7.54 -0.79 -34.11
CA ASP A 81 7.59 0.50 -33.41
C ASP A 81 6.58 1.49 -34.01
N LEU A 82 5.30 1.19 -33.81
CA LEU A 82 4.17 1.98 -34.27
C LEU A 82 3.24 2.24 -33.08
N SER A 83 2.67 3.45 -33.03
CA SER A 83 1.73 3.80 -31.97
C SER A 83 0.46 2.96 -32.09
N LYS A 84 0.24 2.06 -31.12
CA LYS A 84 -0.90 1.13 -31.13
C LYS A 84 -1.15 0.51 -29.76
N LEU A 85 -2.42 0.26 -29.46
CA LEU A 85 -2.88 -0.55 -28.33
C LEU A 85 -3.12 -1.99 -28.78
N TYR A 86 -2.63 -2.93 -27.98
CA TYR A 86 -2.83 -4.37 -28.13
C TYR A 86 -3.51 -4.93 -26.89
N VAL A 87 -4.37 -5.92 -27.09
CA VAL A 87 -4.78 -6.84 -26.03
C VAL A 87 -3.94 -8.10 -26.17
N VAL A 88 -3.13 -8.40 -25.16
CA VAL A 88 -2.27 -9.58 -25.15
C VAL A 88 -2.89 -10.60 -24.21
N ILE A 89 -3.20 -11.78 -24.75
CA ILE A 89 -3.70 -12.94 -24.01
C ILE A 89 -2.58 -13.98 -24.00
N ASN A 90 -2.05 -14.28 -22.81
CA ASN A 90 -0.98 -15.25 -22.65
C ASN A 90 -1.49 -16.57 -22.04
N GLU A 91 -1.65 -17.60 -22.87
CA GLU A 91 -1.93 -18.99 -22.47
C GLU A 91 -0.68 -19.89 -22.57
N ALA A 92 0.52 -19.32 -22.74
CA ALA A 92 1.77 -20.08 -22.62
C ALA A 92 2.07 -20.41 -21.16
N SER A 93 2.84 -21.49 -20.93
CA SER A 93 3.26 -21.91 -19.59
C SER A 93 4.31 -21.00 -18.96
N GLY A 94 4.79 -19.99 -19.69
CA GLY A 94 5.81 -19.04 -19.25
C GLY A 94 5.45 -17.62 -19.63
N ALA A 95 6.20 -16.66 -19.10
CA ALA A 95 5.95 -15.25 -19.35
C ALA A 95 6.18 -14.88 -20.82
N VAL A 96 5.32 -14.01 -21.34
CA VAL A 96 5.46 -13.39 -22.67
C VAL A 96 5.99 -11.97 -22.49
N ILE A 97 7.08 -11.67 -23.18
CA ILE A 97 7.71 -10.36 -23.17
C ILE A 97 7.36 -9.66 -24.47
N ILE A 98 6.63 -8.55 -24.40
CA ILE A 98 6.37 -7.70 -25.56
C ILE A 98 7.48 -6.66 -25.67
N SER A 99 8.02 -6.50 -26.88
CA SER A 99 9.04 -5.50 -27.20
C SER A 99 8.74 -4.83 -28.53
N ALA A 100 8.97 -3.51 -28.62
CA ALA A 100 9.02 -2.78 -29.90
C ALA A 100 10.46 -2.67 -30.46
N GLY A 101 11.40 -3.47 -29.95
CA GLY A 101 12.83 -3.40 -30.31
C GLY A 101 13.61 -2.27 -29.62
N GLY A 102 12.96 -1.51 -28.74
CA GLY A 102 13.55 -0.39 -28.01
C GLY A 102 14.00 -0.69 -26.58
N ALA A 103 14.11 0.38 -25.78
CA ALA A 103 14.68 0.32 -24.43
C ALA A 103 13.76 -0.30 -23.37
N THR A 104 12.46 -0.44 -23.65
CA THR A 104 11.48 -0.97 -22.70
C THR A 104 10.87 -2.26 -23.22
N THR A 105 10.43 -3.10 -22.28
CA THR A 105 9.68 -4.30 -22.55
C THR A 105 8.53 -4.40 -21.55
N VAL A 106 7.46 -5.08 -21.95
CA VAL A 106 6.34 -5.40 -21.06
C VAL A 106 6.31 -6.89 -20.84
N THR A 107 6.36 -7.30 -19.59
CA THR A 107 6.14 -8.70 -19.23
C THR A 107 4.65 -8.93 -18.95
N VAL A 108 4.07 -9.88 -19.66
CA VAL A 108 2.74 -10.46 -19.42
C VAL A 108 2.97 -11.83 -18.83
N ALA A 109 2.54 -12.04 -17.59
CA ALA A 109 2.76 -13.30 -16.88
C ALA A 109 2.02 -14.46 -17.58
N ALA A 110 2.37 -15.70 -17.26
CA ALA A 110 1.58 -16.85 -17.68
C ALA A 110 0.13 -16.70 -17.19
N ASP A 111 -0.83 -17.10 -18.02
CA ASP A 111 -2.27 -16.99 -17.77
C ASP A 111 -2.80 -15.55 -17.54
N GLU A 112 -2.04 -14.53 -17.96
CA GLU A 112 -2.43 -13.13 -17.86
C GLU A 112 -2.98 -12.58 -19.19
N THR A 113 -4.06 -11.79 -19.09
CA THR A 113 -4.48 -10.89 -20.17
C THR A 113 -4.17 -9.44 -19.79
N ALA A 114 -3.46 -8.74 -20.65
CA ALA A 114 -3.04 -7.36 -20.41
C ALA A 114 -3.22 -6.48 -21.64
N GLN A 115 -3.57 -5.21 -21.41
CA GLN A 115 -3.47 -4.18 -22.44
C GLN A 115 -2.03 -3.66 -22.48
N VAL A 116 -1.45 -3.66 -23.69
CA VAL A 116 -0.09 -3.19 -23.94
C VAL A 116 -0.14 -2.11 -25.01
N VAL A 117 0.54 -0.99 -24.75
CA VAL A 117 0.60 0.15 -25.67
C VAL A 117 2.03 0.30 -26.16
N ALA A 118 2.21 0.31 -27.47
CA ALA A 118 3.39 0.85 -28.12
C ALA A 118 3.17 2.34 -28.40
N ASP A 119 4.16 3.19 -28.14
CA ASP A 119 4.04 4.64 -28.34
C ASP A 119 4.51 5.12 -29.73
N GLY A 120 5.13 4.23 -30.52
CA GLY A 120 5.71 4.56 -31.82
C GLY A 120 7.01 5.36 -31.73
N LEU A 121 7.64 5.38 -30.54
CA LEU A 121 8.90 6.07 -30.24
C LEU A 121 9.88 5.14 -29.50
N THR A 122 9.76 3.83 -29.72
CA THR A 122 10.54 2.71 -29.15
C THR A 122 10.11 2.21 -27.78
N ALA A 123 9.05 2.75 -27.16
CA ALA A 123 8.60 2.29 -25.85
C ALA A 123 7.31 1.45 -25.90
N VAL A 124 7.26 0.45 -25.02
CA VAL A 124 6.07 -0.34 -24.72
C VAL A 124 5.71 -0.20 -23.25
N ARG A 125 4.42 -0.06 -22.97
CA ARG A 125 3.88 0.12 -21.62
C ARG A 125 2.70 -0.80 -21.41
N LYS A 126 2.60 -1.37 -20.22
CA LYS A 126 1.42 -2.10 -19.77
C LYS A 126 0.42 -1.11 -19.21
N VAL A 127 -0.83 -1.20 -19.62
CA VAL A 127 -1.93 -0.47 -18.98
C VAL A 127 -2.17 -1.13 -17.63
N VAL A 128 -2.02 -0.37 -16.56
CA VAL A 128 -2.35 -0.81 -15.20
C VAL A 128 -3.53 0.02 -14.75
N PHE A 129 -4.70 -0.61 -14.59
CA PHE A 129 -5.84 0.06 -13.98
C PHE A 129 -5.55 0.18 -12.48
N SER A 130 -5.18 1.37 -12.04
CA SER A 130 -5.02 1.69 -10.61
C SER A 130 -6.19 2.55 -10.18
N ASP A 131 -7.31 1.93 -9.85
CA ASP A 131 -8.38 2.63 -9.15
C ASP A 131 -9.13 1.63 -8.30
N PHE A 132 -8.85 1.65 -6.99
CA PHE A 132 -9.59 0.86 -6.02
C PHE A 132 -11.05 1.33 -5.89
N ALA A 133 -11.50 2.33 -6.66
CA ALA A 133 -12.88 2.76 -6.81
C ALA A 133 -13.57 3.06 -5.47
N GLY A 134 -12.81 3.57 -4.50
CA GLY A 134 -13.29 3.83 -3.14
C GLY A 134 -13.48 2.57 -2.27
N ALA A 135 -13.06 1.39 -2.73
CA ALA A 135 -13.07 0.17 -1.96
C ALA A 135 -12.01 0.20 -0.84
N GLU A 136 -12.36 -0.42 0.28
CA GLU A 136 -11.41 -0.64 1.36
C GLU A 136 -10.39 -1.70 0.97
N ILE A 137 -9.12 -1.41 1.22
CA ILE A 137 -8.04 -2.39 1.08
C ILE A 137 -7.93 -3.16 2.40
N THR A 138 -8.38 -4.41 2.41
CA THR A 138 -8.41 -5.28 3.61
C THR A 138 -7.20 -6.22 3.66
N SER A 139 -6.90 -6.78 4.83
CA SER A 139 -5.83 -7.79 5.04
C SER A 139 -4.40 -7.35 4.68
N ILE A 140 -4.10 -6.05 4.73
CA ILE A 140 -2.71 -5.56 4.60
C ILE A 140 -1.96 -5.89 5.90
N ALA A 141 -0.72 -6.36 5.78
CA ALA A 141 0.17 -6.52 6.93
C ALA A 141 0.57 -5.17 7.55
N ASN A 142 1.08 -5.19 8.78
CA ASN A 142 1.62 -3.98 9.40
C ASN A 142 2.83 -3.46 8.59
N PRO A 143 2.99 -2.13 8.45
CA PRO A 143 4.07 -1.54 7.68
C PRO A 143 5.42 -1.84 8.33
N THR A 144 6.41 -2.25 7.53
CA THR A 144 7.78 -2.52 8.00
C THR A 144 8.78 -1.43 7.58
N THR A 145 8.38 -0.55 6.66
CA THR A 145 9.18 0.59 6.20
C THR A 145 8.32 1.84 6.13
N ALA A 146 8.94 3.02 6.18
CA ALA A 146 8.25 4.31 6.15
C ALA A 146 7.41 4.57 4.88
N GLN A 147 7.64 3.80 3.81
CA GLN A 147 6.92 3.93 2.53
C GLN A 147 5.79 2.91 2.37
N SER A 148 5.62 2.00 3.33
CA SER A 148 4.57 0.99 3.30
C SER A 148 3.20 1.63 3.58
N ALA A 149 2.14 1.10 2.96
CA ALA A 149 0.79 1.42 3.38
C ALA A 149 0.55 0.90 4.81
N ALA A 150 -0.14 1.70 5.64
CA ALA A 150 -0.44 1.35 7.02
C ALA A 150 -1.93 1.02 7.19
N THR A 151 -2.24 -0.03 7.95
CA THR A 151 -3.62 -0.31 8.35
C THR A 151 -4.07 0.74 9.37
N LYS A 152 -5.38 1.03 9.41
CA LYS A 152 -5.94 1.90 10.46
C LYS A 152 -5.61 1.37 11.85
N ALA A 153 -5.74 0.05 12.07
CA ALA A 153 -5.42 -0.60 13.34
C ALA A 153 -3.96 -0.37 13.78
N TYR A 154 -3.01 -0.45 12.84
CA TYR A 154 -1.61 -0.14 13.13
C TYR A 154 -1.42 1.33 13.51
N VAL A 155 -2.00 2.26 12.75
CA VAL A 155 -1.91 3.70 13.02
C VAL A 155 -2.54 4.04 14.37
N ASP A 156 -3.71 3.49 14.67
CA ASP A 156 -4.40 3.68 15.96
C ASP A 156 -3.53 3.15 17.12
N ALA A 157 -2.93 1.97 16.96
CA ALA A 157 -2.04 1.39 17.96
C ALA A 157 -0.79 2.24 18.19
N GLN A 158 -0.12 2.72 17.14
CA GLN A 158 1.07 3.58 17.28
C GLN A 158 0.73 4.95 17.86
N ALA A 159 -0.41 5.54 17.50
CA ALA A 159 -0.84 6.84 18.00
C ALA A 159 -1.13 6.83 19.52
N PHE A 160 -1.57 5.69 20.06
CA PHE A 160 -1.85 5.52 21.49
C PHE A 160 -0.72 4.84 22.29
N ALA A 161 0.16 4.07 21.65
CA ALA A 161 1.27 3.38 22.31
C ALA A 161 2.47 4.28 22.65
N ALA A 162 2.44 5.57 22.33
CA ALA A 162 3.52 6.48 22.73
C ALA A 162 3.61 6.63 24.26
N VAL A 163 2.49 6.50 25.00
CA VAL A 163 2.43 6.30 26.45
C VAL A 163 1.16 5.52 26.79
N ASP A 164 1.30 4.26 27.21
CA ASP A 164 0.16 3.48 27.74
C ASP A 164 -0.32 4.11 29.06
N LEU A 165 -1.51 4.70 29.05
CA LEU A 165 -2.15 5.20 30.27
C LEU A 165 -2.83 4.04 31.04
N PRO A 166 -2.66 3.95 32.37
CA PRO A 166 -3.24 2.87 33.16
C PRO A 166 -4.78 3.00 33.26
N GLY A 167 -5.47 1.86 33.25
CA GLY A 167 -6.94 1.81 33.34
C GLY A 167 -7.49 2.49 34.61
N GLN A 168 -8.64 3.17 34.48
CA GLN A 168 -9.19 4.03 35.55
C GLN A 168 -10.06 3.28 36.56
N SER A 169 -10.63 2.13 36.20
CA SER A 169 -11.59 1.42 37.05
C SER A 169 -10.96 0.98 38.37
N GLY A 170 -11.63 1.29 39.49
CA GLY A 170 -11.18 0.93 40.85
C GLY A 170 -10.03 1.78 41.40
N GLN A 171 -9.61 2.84 40.70
CA GLN A 171 -8.50 3.71 41.11
C GLN A 171 -8.98 5.07 41.64
N ALA A 172 -10.25 5.18 42.04
CA ALA A 172 -10.80 6.41 42.61
C ALA A 172 -9.98 6.85 43.85
N GLY A 173 -9.60 8.13 43.90
CA GLY A 173 -8.80 8.70 44.99
C GLY A 173 -7.29 8.50 44.87
N LYS A 174 -6.81 7.78 43.85
CA LYS A 174 -5.39 7.71 43.48
C LYS A 174 -5.04 8.79 42.46
N TYR A 175 -3.75 9.04 42.28
CA TYR A 175 -3.26 9.98 41.26
C TYR A 175 -2.35 9.27 40.26
N LEU A 176 -2.28 9.83 39.05
CA LEU A 176 -1.40 9.31 38.03
C LEU A 176 0.01 9.83 38.29
N LYS A 177 0.96 8.92 38.40
CA LYS A 177 2.38 9.18 38.58
C LYS A 177 3.13 8.59 37.40
N THR A 178 4.24 9.22 37.02
CA THR A 178 5.17 8.66 36.04
C THR A 178 6.58 8.67 36.60
N ASP A 179 7.33 7.63 36.25
CA ASP A 179 8.77 7.52 36.51
C ASP A 179 9.62 7.87 35.26
N GLY A 180 9.00 8.42 34.21
CA GLY A 180 9.66 8.72 32.94
C GLY A 180 9.70 7.56 31.95
N THR A 181 9.28 6.35 32.35
CA THR A 181 9.19 5.16 31.48
C THR A 181 7.76 4.58 31.47
N ASN A 182 7.07 4.61 32.60
CA ASN A 182 5.72 4.09 32.77
C ASN A 182 4.81 5.12 33.46
N ALA A 183 3.50 5.00 33.22
CA ALA A 183 2.48 5.74 33.94
C ALA A 183 1.68 4.78 34.83
N GLY A 184 1.45 5.14 36.09
CA GLY A 184 0.83 4.28 37.10
C GLY A 184 -0.04 5.04 38.09
N TRP A 185 -1.07 4.38 38.61
CA TRP A 185 -1.86 4.93 39.72
C TRP A 185 -1.15 4.66 41.04
N ASP A 186 -0.85 5.72 41.77
CA ASP A 186 -0.22 5.61 43.08
C ASP A 186 -1.15 6.11 44.18
N GLN A 187 -0.99 5.54 45.37
CA GLN A 187 -1.70 5.99 46.56
C GLN A 187 -0.76 6.88 47.37
N LEU A 188 -1.29 7.99 47.87
CA LEU A 188 -0.53 8.85 48.77
C LEU A 188 -0.15 8.08 50.05
N THR A 189 1.14 7.93 50.30
CA THR A 189 1.66 7.18 51.44
C THR A 189 2.08 8.08 52.60
N VAL A 190 2.12 7.52 53.82
CA VAL A 190 2.57 8.25 55.02
C VAL A 190 4.02 8.69 54.90
N SER A 191 4.87 7.99 54.15
CA SER A 191 6.24 8.44 53.84
C SER A 191 6.26 9.67 52.94
N GLU A 192 5.32 9.79 52.01
CA GLU A 192 5.17 11.00 51.17
C GLU A 192 4.57 12.17 51.97
N VAL A 193 4.03 11.90 53.17
CA VAL A 193 3.53 12.91 54.12
C VAL A 193 4.18 12.76 55.51
N SER A 194 5.39 12.22 55.61
CA SER A 194 6.01 11.83 56.91
C SER A 194 6.32 13.06 57.75
N ASP A 195 6.58 14.17 57.08
CA ASP A 195 6.81 15.47 57.67
C ASP A 195 5.59 15.89 58.51
N TYR A 196 4.38 15.62 58.00
CA TYR A 196 3.13 15.90 58.71
C TYR A 196 2.92 15.00 59.93
N SER A 197 3.21 13.70 59.80
CA SER A 197 3.05 12.74 60.91
C SER A 197 4.06 12.96 62.03
N SER A 198 5.28 13.37 61.65
CA SER A 198 6.34 13.74 62.59
C SER A 198 5.96 14.99 63.38
N ASP A 199 5.40 16.00 62.72
CA ASP A 199 4.88 17.19 63.37
C ASP A 199 3.81 16.85 64.42
N GLN A 200 2.83 16.01 64.07
CA GLN A 200 1.74 15.64 64.96
C GLN A 200 2.21 14.84 66.20
N SER A 201 3.19 13.95 66.04
CA SER A 201 3.73 13.14 67.15
C SER A 201 4.51 13.98 68.15
N SER A 202 5.28 14.95 67.65
CA SER A 202 6.00 15.91 68.49
C SER A 202 5.04 16.67 69.43
N ARG A 203 3.89 17.09 68.90
CA ARG A 203 2.86 17.79 69.66
C ARG A 203 2.23 16.92 70.75
N ALA A 204 2.02 15.63 70.49
CA ALA A 204 1.42 14.70 71.46
C ALA A 204 2.36 14.32 72.62
N ASN A 205 3.64 14.09 72.33
CA ASN A 205 4.66 13.83 73.36
C ASN A 205 4.80 15.01 74.32
N THR A 206 4.78 16.22 73.76
CA THR A 206 4.81 17.46 74.54
C THR A 206 3.63 17.53 75.53
N LEU A 207 2.43 17.12 75.11
CA LEU A 207 1.25 17.14 75.96
C LEU A 207 1.29 16.06 77.07
N THR A 208 1.77 14.86 76.75
CA THR A 208 1.83 13.74 77.71
C THR A 208 2.84 14.01 78.82
N ALA A 209 4.00 14.57 78.47
CA ALA A 209 5.00 15.00 79.44
C ALA A 209 4.41 16.02 80.44
N ALA A 210 3.56 16.94 79.97
CA ALA A 210 2.89 17.90 80.83
C ALA A 210 1.91 17.23 81.82
N TYR A 211 1.21 16.18 81.41
CA TYR A 211 0.24 15.49 82.26
C TYR A 211 0.88 14.65 83.37
N VAL A 212 1.92 13.85 83.05
CA VAL A 212 2.64 13.02 84.05
C VAL A 212 3.28 13.88 85.13
N ALA A 213 3.81 15.04 84.74
CA ALA A 213 4.35 16.01 85.69
C ALA A 213 3.27 16.45 86.71
N ALA A 214 2.03 16.67 86.26
CA ALA A 214 0.93 17.07 87.13
C ALA A 214 0.50 15.94 88.09
N ASP A 215 0.38 14.71 87.59
CA ASP A 215 -0.10 13.57 88.40
C ASP A 215 0.94 13.12 89.44
N THR A 216 2.23 13.16 89.07
CA THR A 216 3.34 12.91 90.00
C THR A 216 3.32 13.91 91.16
N VAL A 217 3.02 15.18 90.86
CA VAL A 217 2.84 16.21 91.89
C VAL A 217 1.65 15.86 92.79
N ALA A 218 0.52 15.44 92.22
CA ALA A 218 -0.67 15.06 93.00
C ALA A 218 -0.42 13.85 93.92
N LEU A 219 0.22 12.80 93.42
CA LEU A 219 0.52 11.60 94.19
C LEU A 219 1.53 11.87 95.31
N ASN A 220 2.59 12.62 95.03
CA ASN A 220 3.56 13.03 96.05
C ASN A 220 2.87 13.84 97.15
N THR A 221 1.92 14.70 96.79
CA THR A 221 1.11 15.46 97.74
C THR A 221 0.25 14.53 98.61
N ALA A 222 -0.39 13.52 98.01
CA ALA A 222 -1.24 12.56 98.72
C ALA A 222 -0.44 11.64 99.68
N ILE A 223 0.71 11.13 99.24
CA ILE A 223 1.60 10.32 100.10
C ILE A 223 2.11 11.15 101.29
N ALA A 224 2.49 12.41 101.05
CA ALA A 224 2.91 13.32 102.10
C ALA A 224 1.81 13.55 103.15
N PHE A 225 0.54 13.49 102.74
CA PHE A 225 -0.60 13.58 103.65
C PHE A 225 -0.80 12.32 104.48
N ALA A 226 -0.77 11.14 103.85
CA ALA A 226 -1.00 9.86 104.52
C ALA A 226 0.05 9.54 105.60
N ARG A 227 1.30 9.98 105.44
CA ARG A 227 2.36 9.81 106.45
C ARG A 227 2.19 10.64 107.72
N ARG A 228 1.19 11.54 107.77
CA ARG A 228 0.93 12.42 108.93
C ARG A 228 -0.22 11.92 109.82
N LEU A 229 -0.77 10.74 109.52
CA LEU A 229 -1.82 10.06 110.29
C LEU A 229 -1.24 8.85 111.00
#